data_AF-A0A961RJ59-F1
#
_entry.id   AF-A0A961RJ59-F1
#
_cell.length_a   1.000
_cell.length_b   1.000
_cell.length_c   1.000
_cell.angle_alpha   90.00
_cell.angle_beta   90.00
_cell.angle_gamma   90.00
#
_symmetry.space_group_name_H-M   'P 1'
#
loop_
_entity.id
_entity.type
_entity.pdbx_description
1 polymer ?
#
loop_
_entity_poly.entity_id
_entity_poly.type
_entity_poly.pdbx_seq_one_letter_code
_entity_poly.pdbx_strand_id
1 'polypeptide(L)'
;MPKGLYARSILIIITPMVILQIVIAYVFMERHWQTVTQRLSKAVTADLAAIIDVIESYPQDETYDEITRIAQERLRLNIAILPPDPFPPATAKPFFSILDDVLQEEITKQIGRPFWIDTVGDSNLIEIRIRLEEPERVLRVYARRSQAYASNSHIF
;
A
#
# COMPACT_ATOMS: atom_id res chain seq x y z
N MET A 1 2.95 29.69 53.92
CA MET A 1 2.76 28.25 53.60
C MET A 1 3.49 27.94 52.29
N PRO A 2 4.41 26.94 52.24
CA PRO A 2 5.27 26.74 51.09
C PRO A 2 4.47 26.08 49.94
N LYS A 3 4.08 26.88 48.94
CA LYS A 3 3.27 26.44 47.78
C LYS A 3 4.00 25.47 46.81
N GLY A 4 5.28 25.16 47.07
CA GLY A 4 6.10 24.33 46.19
C GLY A 4 6.05 22.82 46.45
N LEU A 5 5.68 22.37 47.66
CA LEU A 5 5.70 20.94 48.00
C LEU A 5 4.48 20.20 47.44
N TYR A 6 3.27 20.75 47.58
CA TYR A 6 2.04 20.13 47.07
C TYR A 6 2.06 19.94 45.55
N ALA A 7 2.50 20.95 44.79
CA ALA A 7 2.63 20.86 43.34
C ALA A 7 3.63 19.77 42.91
N ARG A 8 4.77 19.65 43.61
CA ARG A 8 5.78 18.62 43.34
C ARG A 8 5.28 17.21 43.67
N SER A 9 4.59 17.04 44.80
CA SER A 9 4.02 15.74 45.19
C SER A 9 2.96 15.26 44.20
N ILE A 10 2.07 16.16 43.74
CA ILE A 10 1.08 15.83 42.71
C ILE A 10 1.77 15.46 41.39
N LEU A 11 2.81 16.21 40.99
CA LEU A 11 3.54 15.96 39.76
C LEU A 11 4.22 14.58 39.78
N ILE A 12 4.84 14.17 40.89
CA ILE A 12 5.45 12.84 41.03
C ILE A 12 4.43 11.70 40.83
N ILE A 13 3.18 11.91 41.24
CA ILE A 13 2.11 10.90 41.10
C ILE A 13 1.54 10.88 39.67
N ILE A 14 1.28 12.06 39.09
CA ILE A 14 0.64 12.17 37.77
C ILE A 14 1.61 11.88 36.62
N THR A 15 2.88 12.29 36.74
CA THR A 15 3.90 12.12 35.69
C THR A 15 4.03 10.69 35.17
N PRO A 16 4.20 9.64 36.01
CA PRO A 16 4.32 8.27 35.50
C PRO A 16 3.04 7.80 34.78
N MET A 17 1.87 8.26 35.23
CA MET A 17 0.60 7.96 34.56
C MET A 17 0.54 8.61 33.17
N VAL A 18 0.94 9.87 33.04
CA VAL A 18 0.97 10.58 31.75
C VAL A 18 2.01 9.96 30.80
N ILE A 19 3.18 9.60 31.30
CA ILE A 19 4.20 8.90 30.50
C ILE A 19 3.64 7.58 29.98
N LEU A 20 3.00 6.78 30.84
CA LEU A 20 2.38 5.53 30.44
C LEU A 20 1.28 5.76 29.40
N GLN A 21 0.45 6.79 29.56
CA GLN A 21 -0.58 7.16 28.58
C GLN A 21 0.01 7.48 27.21
N ILE A 22 1.10 8.24 27.15
CA ILE A 22 1.78 8.57 25.88
C ILE A 22 2.33 7.31 25.22
N VAL A 23 2.99 6.43 25.98
CA VAL A 23 3.52 5.16 25.45
C VAL A 23 2.39 4.27 24.91
N ILE A 24 1.29 4.13 25.64
CA ILE A 24 0.13 3.35 25.20
C ILE A 24 -0.46 3.95 23.92
N ALA A 25 -0.64 5.26 23.86
CA ALA A 25 -1.16 5.95 22.68
C ALA A 25 -0.26 5.72 21.46
N TYR A 26 1.07 5.81 21.65
CA TYR A 26 2.06 5.54 20.60
C TYR A 26 1.97 4.10 20.07
N VAL A 27 2.01 3.10 20.95
CA VAL A 27 1.93 1.68 20.55
C VAL A 27 0.60 1.36 19.88
N PHE A 28 -0.50 1.94 20.37
CA PHE A 28 -1.81 1.77 19.75
C PHE A 28 -1.84 2.33 18.33
N MET A 29 -1.30 3.53 18.14
CA MET A 29 -1.21 4.16 16.82
C MET A 29 -0.35 3.30 15.88
N GLU A 30 0.84 2.90 16.30
CA GLU A 30 1.71 2.03 15.51
C GLU A 30 0.98 0.76 15.04
N ARG A 31 0.34 0.05 15.98
CA ARG A 31 -0.42 -1.18 15.67
C ARG A 31 -1.60 -0.92 14.75
N HIS A 32 -2.28 0.21 14.91
CA HIS A 32 -3.41 0.58 14.06
C HIS A 32 -2.95 0.87 12.63
N TRP A 33 -1.83 1.59 12.42
CA TRP A 33 -1.26 1.80 11.09
C TRP A 33 -0.89 0.47 10.42
N GLN A 34 -0.19 -0.42 11.13
CA GLN A 34 0.15 -1.74 10.59
C GLN A 34 -1.10 -2.53 10.15
N THR A 35 -2.14 -2.51 10.99
CA THR A 35 -3.41 -3.21 10.68
C THR A 35 -4.12 -2.59 9.47
N VAL A 36 -4.16 -1.26 9.37
CA VAL A 36 -4.81 -0.58 8.25
C VAL A 36 -4.04 -0.82 6.95
N THR A 37 -2.71 -0.69 6.97
CA THR A 37 -1.85 -0.99 5.82
C THR A 37 -2.02 -2.42 5.35
N GLN A 38 -2.02 -3.41 6.26
CA GLN A 38 -2.24 -4.80 5.87
C GLN A 38 -3.61 -5.03 5.21
N ARG A 39 -4.67 -4.39 5.72
CA ARG A 39 -6.01 -4.49 5.11
C ARG A 39 -6.06 -3.84 3.73
N LEU A 40 -5.42 -2.67 3.58
CA LEU A 40 -5.35 -1.93 2.33
C LEU A 40 -4.54 -2.69 1.26
N SER A 41 -3.34 -3.14 1.59
CA SER A 41 -2.52 -3.98 0.71
C SER A 41 -3.28 -5.23 0.28
N LYS A 42 -3.90 -5.94 1.23
CA LYS A 42 -4.67 -7.13 0.94
C LYS A 42 -5.85 -6.86 0.00
N ALA A 43 -6.56 -5.75 0.20
CA ALA A 43 -7.68 -5.37 -0.65
C ALA A 43 -7.23 -5.05 -2.08
N VAL A 44 -6.20 -4.21 -2.24
CA VAL A 44 -5.65 -3.88 -3.57
C VAL A 44 -5.11 -5.11 -4.27
N THR A 45 -4.39 -5.98 -3.57
CA THR A 45 -3.90 -7.23 -4.17
C THR A 45 -5.04 -8.16 -4.58
N ALA A 46 -6.11 -8.26 -3.79
CA ALA A 46 -7.28 -9.06 -4.17
C ALA A 46 -7.98 -8.48 -5.41
N ASP A 47 -8.09 -7.15 -5.51
CA ASP A 47 -8.62 -6.49 -6.70
C ASP A 47 -7.76 -6.75 -7.94
N LEU A 48 -6.43 -6.72 -7.79
CA LEU A 48 -5.48 -7.08 -8.84
C LEU A 48 -5.62 -8.55 -9.27
N ALA A 49 -5.70 -9.47 -8.31
CA ALA A 49 -5.89 -10.89 -8.58
C ALA A 49 -7.19 -11.14 -9.33
N ALA A 50 -8.29 -10.49 -8.93
CA ALA A 50 -9.57 -10.59 -9.63
C ALA A 50 -9.48 -10.07 -11.08
N ILE A 51 -8.77 -8.96 -11.32
CA ILE A 51 -8.55 -8.45 -12.68
C ILE A 51 -7.76 -9.47 -13.52
N ILE A 52 -6.68 -10.04 -12.95
CA ILE A 52 -5.85 -11.05 -13.62
C ILE A 52 -6.69 -12.28 -13.98
N ASP A 53 -7.46 -12.80 -13.02
CA ASP A 53 -8.34 -13.95 -13.22
C ASP A 53 -9.36 -13.69 -14.34
N VAL A 54 -9.94 -12.50 -14.41
CA VAL A 54 -10.88 -12.13 -15.48
C VAL A 54 -10.19 -12.07 -16.83
N ILE A 55 -9.00 -11.47 -16.90
CA ILE A 55 -8.20 -11.37 -18.13
C ILE A 55 -7.81 -12.75 -18.66
N GLU A 56 -7.43 -13.68 -17.78
CA GLU A 56 -6.98 -15.02 -18.15
C GLU A 56 -8.16 -15.99 -18.41
N SER A 57 -9.29 -15.83 -17.71
CA SER A 57 -10.42 -16.78 -17.80
C SER A 57 -11.40 -16.48 -18.92
N TYR A 58 -11.50 -15.22 -19.35
CA TYR A 58 -12.51 -14.80 -20.33
C TYR A 58 -11.88 -14.19 -21.58
N PRO A 59 -12.43 -14.43 -22.78
CA PRO A 59 -12.02 -13.75 -23.99
C PRO A 59 -12.20 -12.24 -23.81
N GLN A 60 -11.11 -11.51 -23.99
CA GLN A 60 -11.12 -10.04 -23.93
C GLN A 60 -11.26 -9.46 -25.34
N ASP A 61 -11.79 -8.25 -25.42
CA ASP A 61 -11.70 -7.44 -26.62
C ASP A 61 -10.24 -7.07 -26.93
N GLU A 62 -9.93 -6.72 -28.17
CA GLU A 62 -8.54 -6.41 -28.58
C GLU A 62 -7.93 -5.26 -27.76
N THR A 63 -8.75 -4.35 -27.25
CA THR A 63 -8.32 -3.13 -26.54
C THR A 63 -8.44 -3.23 -25.02
N TYR A 64 -9.07 -4.28 -24.48
CA TYR A 64 -9.34 -4.44 -23.06
C TYR A 64 -10.17 -3.28 -22.46
N ASP A 65 -11.05 -2.67 -23.25
CA ASP A 65 -11.76 -1.44 -22.88
C ASP A 65 -12.70 -1.68 -21.70
N GLU A 66 -13.42 -2.81 -21.69
CA GLU A 66 -14.41 -3.10 -20.67
C GLU A 66 -13.77 -3.36 -19.31
N ILE A 67 -12.69 -4.16 -19.27
CA ILE A 67 -11.96 -4.40 -18.02
C ILE A 67 -11.24 -3.14 -17.53
N THR A 68 -10.74 -2.29 -18.46
CA THR A 68 -10.13 -1.00 -18.11
C THR A 68 -11.16 -0.06 -17.49
N ARG A 69 -12.35 0.01 -18.07
CA ARG A 69 -13.48 0.78 -17.53
C ARG A 69 -13.90 0.28 -16.15
N ILE A 70 -14.04 -1.03 -15.96
CA ILE A 70 -14.38 -1.63 -14.66
C ILE A 70 -13.33 -1.31 -13.61
N ALA A 71 -12.05 -1.49 -13.93
CA ALA A 71 -10.95 -1.18 -13.03
C ALA A 71 -10.95 0.30 -12.61
N GLN A 72 -11.17 1.21 -13.55
CA GLN A 72 -11.18 2.64 -13.27
C GLN A 72 -12.42 3.07 -12.47
N GLU A 73 -13.62 2.61 -12.83
CA GLU A 73 -14.87 3.06 -12.22
C GLU A 73 -15.18 2.38 -10.89
N ARG A 74 -14.87 1.08 -10.76
CA ARG A 74 -15.21 0.28 -9.59
C ARG A 74 -14.06 0.16 -8.61
N LEU A 75 -12.85 -0.09 -9.11
CA LEU A 75 -11.67 -0.36 -8.29
C LEU A 75 -10.81 0.91 -8.10
N ARG A 76 -11.09 1.97 -8.88
CA ARG A 76 -10.29 3.21 -8.94
C ARG A 76 -8.81 2.92 -9.25
N LEU A 77 -8.58 1.89 -10.07
CA LEU A 77 -7.28 1.47 -10.58
C LEU A 77 -7.23 1.83 -12.06
N ASN A 78 -6.15 2.51 -12.49
CA ASN A 78 -5.93 2.69 -13.93
C ASN A 78 -5.07 1.54 -14.42
N ILE A 79 -5.60 0.72 -15.32
CA ILE A 79 -4.88 -0.42 -15.87
C ILE A 79 -4.54 -0.20 -17.33
N ALA A 80 -3.46 -0.82 -17.77
CA ALA A 80 -3.07 -0.91 -19.17
C ALA A 80 -2.40 -2.25 -19.42
N ILE A 81 -2.79 -2.92 -20.50
CA ILE A 81 -2.18 -4.17 -20.93
C ILE A 81 -1.11 -3.81 -21.96
N LEU A 82 0.14 -4.15 -21.63
CA LEU A 82 1.30 -3.85 -22.48
C LEU A 82 1.85 -5.14 -23.11
N PRO A 83 2.50 -5.03 -24.28
CA PRO A 83 3.29 -6.13 -24.82
C PRO A 83 4.39 -6.56 -23.83
N PRO A 84 4.95 -7.77 -24.00
CA PRO A 84 5.99 -8.27 -23.10
C PRO A 84 7.25 -7.41 -23.26
N ASP A 85 7.43 -6.47 -22.33
CA ASP A 85 8.60 -5.60 -22.23
C ASP A 85 9.37 -6.01 -20.97
N PRO A 86 10.71 -6.18 -21.02
CA PRO A 86 11.51 -6.34 -19.82
C PRO A 86 11.19 -5.24 -18.80
N PHE A 87 11.10 -5.61 -17.52
CA PHE A 87 10.86 -4.62 -16.48
C PHE A 87 11.96 -3.54 -16.55
N PRO A 88 11.59 -2.25 -16.51
CA PRO A 88 12.58 -1.20 -16.50
C PRO A 88 13.52 -1.39 -15.30
N PRO A 89 14.80 -0.99 -15.41
CA PRO A 89 15.72 -1.07 -14.28
C PRO A 89 15.08 -0.34 -13.10
N ALA A 90 15.04 -0.99 -11.94
CA ALA A 90 14.48 -0.39 -10.74
C ALA A 90 15.17 0.97 -10.51
N THR A 91 14.41 2.06 -10.62
CA THR A 91 14.90 3.40 -10.28
C THR A 91 15.44 3.35 -8.87
N ALA A 92 16.56 4.02 -8.60
CA ALA A 92 17.19 4.04 -7.28
C ALA A 92 16.14 4.35 -6.21
N LYS A 93 15.79 3.32 -5.41
CA LYS A 93 14.69 3.37 -4.45
C LYS A 93 14.88 4.59 -3.53
N PRO A 94 13.88 5.48 -3.39
CA PRO A 94 13.83 6.38 -2.25
C PRO A 94 13.79 5.51 -0.98
N PHE A 95 14.57 5.87 0.03
CA PHE A 95 14.88 5.10 1.25
C PHE A 95 13.68 4.78 2.20
N PHE A 96 12.43 4.82 1.74
CA PHE A 96 11.23 4.49 2.53
C PHE A 96 10.72 3.05 2.32
N SER A 97 11.59 2.13 1.89
CA SER A 97 11.26 0.76 1.48
C SER A 97 11.01 -0.24 2.63
N ILE A 98 10.65 0.21 3.83
CA ILE A 98 10.33 -0.66 4.98
C ILE A 98 8.82 -0.95 5.04
N LEU A 99 8.01 -0.17 4.32
CA LEU A 99 6.54 -0.30 4.27
C LEU A 99 6.06 -0.97 2.97
N ASP A 100 6.97 -1.19 2.02
CA ASP A 100 6.74 -1.93 0.77
C ASP A 100 6.57 -3.44 1.01
N ASP A 101 7.11 -3.95 2.13
CA ASP A 101 7.16 -5.38 2.44
C ASP A 101 5.75 -5.99 2.49
N VAL A 102 4.76 -5.30 3.07
CA VAL A 102 3.40 -5.84 3.23
C VAL A 102 2.69 -5.99 1.89
N LEU A 103 2.80 -5.00 1.00
CA LEU A 103 2.18 -5.08 -0.33
C LEU A 103 2.90 -6.13 -1.19
N GLN A 104 4.23 -6.16 -1.15
CA GLN A 104 5.03 -7.15 -1.86
C GLN A 104 4.74 -8.57 -1.37
N GLU A 105 4.60 -8.77 -0.06
CA GLU A 105 4.24 -10.04 0.56
C GLU A 105 2.85 -10.48 0.10
N GLU A 106 1.84 -9.59 0.15
CA GLU A 106 0.49 -9.91 -0.29
C GLU A 106 0.44 -10.26 -1.78
N ILE A 107 1.13 -9.49 -2.65
CA ILE A 107 1.24 -9.80 -4.08
C ILE A 107 1.91 -11.16 -4.30
N THR A 108 3.01 -11.43 -3.62
CA THR A 108 3.71 -12.71 -3.71
C THR A 108 2.80 -13.87 -3.27
N LYS A 109 2.02 -13.67 -2.21
CA LYS A 109 1.16 -14.68 -1.61
C LYS A 109 -0.11 -14.97 -2.42
N GLN A 110 -0.73 -13.94 -2.99
CA GLN A 110 -2.02 -14.08 -3.69
C GLN A 110 -1.86 -14.24 -5.20
N ILE A 111 -0.90 -13.55 -5.82
CA ILE A 111 -0.71 -13.54 -7.27
C ILE A 111 0.40 -14.54 -7.66
N GLY A 112 1.50 -14.58 -6.92
CA GLY A 112 2.57 -15.58 -7.12
C GLY A 112 3.33 -15.44 -8.45
N ARG A 113 3.19 -14.32 -9.17
CA ARG A 113 3.84 -14.05 -10.45
C ARG A 113 4.97 -13.03 -10.32
N PRO A 114 5.93 -12.99 -11.26
CA PRO A 114 6.94 -11.94 -11.29
C PRO A 114 6.28 -10.56 -11.40
N PHE A 115 6.62 -9.67 -10.47
CA PHE A 115 6.08 -8.33 -10.42
C PHE A 115 7.19 -7.29 -10.24
N TRP A 116 6.87 -6.05 -10.56
CA TRP A 116 7.71 -4.89 -10.33
C TRP A 116 6.83 -3.78 -9.76
N ILE A 117 7.34 -3.08 -8.76
CA ILE A 117 6.65 -1.95 -8.13
C ILE A 117 7.60 -0.78 -8.12
N ASP A 118 7.12 0.37 -8.55
CA ASP A 118 7.84 1.63 -8.42
C ASP A 118 6.91 2.73 -7.98
N THR A 119 7.50 3.66 -7.24
CA THR A 119 6.82 4.88 -6.85
C THR A 119 7.14 5.92 -7.91
N VAL A 120 6.12 6.38 -8.63
CA VAL A 120 6.31 7.28 -9.77
C VAL A 120 6.73 8.66 -9.27
N GLY A 121 8.03 8.89 -9.07
CA GLY A 121 8.58 10.11 -8.48
C GLY A 121 8.00 10.45 -7.10
N ASP A 122 7.75 11.73 -6.83
CA ASP A 122 7.07 12.24 -5.62
C ASP A 122 5.52 12.19 -5.70
N SER A 123 4.95 11.51 -6.70
CA SER A 123 3.50 11.50 -6.88
C SER A 123 2.80 10.55 -5.91
N ASN A 124 1.51 10.81 -5.64
CA ASN A 124 0.64 9.96 -4.81
C ASN A 124 0.22 8.64 -5.50
N LEU A 125 0.95 8.23 -6.54
CA LEU A 125 0.68 7.05 -7.35
C LEU A 125 1.81 6.03 -7.20
N ILE A 126 1.41 4.77 -7.19
CA ILE A 126 2.30 3.61 -7.27
C ILE A 126 2.01 2.90 -8.57
N GLU A 127 3.07 2.57 -9.27
CA GLU A 127 3.03 1.77 -10.48
C GLU A 127 3.36 0.33 -10.12
N ILE A 128 2.45 -0.57 -10.45
CA ILE A 128 2.59 -2.01 -10.26
C ILE A 128 2.57 -2.64 -11.64
N ARG A 129 3.58 -3.43 -11.98
CA ARG A 129 3.64 -4.22 -13.21
C ARG A 129 3.66 -5.70 -12.85
N ILE A 130 2.79 -6.49 -13.46
CA ILE A 130 2.68 -7.92 -13.22
C ILE A 130 2.80 -8.64 -14.56
N ARG A 131 3.63 -9.68 -14.63
CA ARG A 131 3.76 -10.51 -15.84
C ARG A 131 2.60 -11.50 -15.90
N LEU A 132 1.92 -11.53 -17.05
CA LEU A 132 0.89 -12.51 -17.41
C LEU A 132 1.53 -13.57 -18.31
N GLU A 133 1.16 -14.84 -18.12
CA GLU A 133 1.84 -15.97 -18.78
C GLU A 133 1.23 -16.33 -20.14
N GLU A 134 -0.10 -16.31 -20.28
CA GLU A 134 -0.78 -16.78 -21.50
C GLU A 134 -1.88 -15.81 -21.98
N PRO A 135 -1.65 -15.05 -23.07
CA PRO A 135 -0.37 -14.84 -23.76
C PRO A 135 0.54 -13.89 -22.97
N GLU A 136 1.86 -13.97 -23.24
CA GLU A 136 2.87 -13.19 -22.51
C GLU A 136 2.62 -11.69 -22.67
N ARG A 137 2.21 -11.05 -21.58
CA ARG A 137 1.89 -9.62 -21.51
C ARG A 137 2.27 -9.06 -20.16
N VAL A 138 2.31 -7.73 -20.06
CA VAL A 138 2.50 -7.04 -18.79
C VAL A 138 1.24 -6.27 -18.43
N LEU A 139 0.62 -6.63 -17.32
CA LEU A 139 -0.43 -5.81 -16.72
C LEU A 139 0.25 -4.67 -15.96
N ARG A 140 0.07 -3.45 -16.43
CA ARG A 140 0.48 -2.23 -15.74
C ARG A 140 -0.71 -1.64 -15.00
N VAL A 141 -0.54 -1.36 -13.72
CA VAL A 141 -1.58 -0.79 -12.87
C VAL A 141 -1.04 0.42 -12.14
N TYR A 142 -1.80 1.50 -12.15
CA TYR A 142 -1.60 2.65 -11.29
C TYR A 142 -2.65 2.66 -10.20
N ALA A 143 -2.19 2.52 -8.97
CA ALA A 143 -3.00 2.68 -7.77
C ALA A 143 -2.59 3.95 -7.03
N ARG A 144 -3.49 4.53 -6.23
CA ARG A 144 -3.12 5.59 -5.29
C ARG A 144 -2.39 4.95 -4.11
N ARG A 145 -1.36 5.63 -3.57
CA ARG A 145 -0.66 5.17 -2.36
C ARG A 145 -1.62 4.90 -1.21
N SER A 146 -2.60 5.79 -1.01
CA SER A 146 -3.63 5.66 0.02
C SER A 146 -4.54 4.43 -0.12
N GLN A 147 -4.58 3.78 -1.29
CA GLN A 147 -5.33 2.55 -1.50
C GLN A 147 -4.52 1.33 -1.09
N ALA A 148 -3.20 1.33 -1.32
CA ALA A 148 -2.35 0.21 -0.98
C ALA A 148 -1.82 0.28 0.46
N TYR A 149 -1.71 1.46 1.06
CA TYR A 149 -1.27 1.60 2.44
C TYR A 149 -1.85 2.84 3.10
N ALA A 150 -1.80 2.86 4.45
CA ALA A 150 -2.13 4.06 5.20
C ALA A 150 -1.06 5.12 4.91
N SER A 151 -1.35 6.03 3.97
CA SER A 151 -0.44 7.11 3.62
C SER A 151 -0.21 7.97 4.86
N ASN A 152 1.05 8.10 5.26
CA ASN A 152 1.48 9.19 6.13
C ASN A 152 1.28 10.49 5.34
N SER A 153 0.10 11.10 5.44
CA SER A 153 -0.04 12.52 5.17
C SER A 153 0.95 13.22 6.09
N HIS A 154 2.02 13.80 5.52
CA HIS A 154 3.05 14.60 6.20
C HIS A 154 2.65 15.05 7.61
N ILE A 155 3.02 14.24 8.59
CA ILE A 155 3.17 14.65 9.98
C ILE A 155 4.64 14.49 10.31
N PHE A 156 5.49 15.14 9.50
CA PHE A 156 6.67 15.95 9.86
C PHE A 156 7.07 16.77 8.63
#